data_AF-D7DQI1-F1
#
_entry.id   AF-D7DQI1-F1
#
_cell.length_a   1.000
_cell.length_b   1.000
_cell.length_c   1.000
_cell.angle_alpha   90.00
_cell.angle_beta   90.00
_cell.angle_gamma   90.00
#
_symmetry.space_group_name_H-M   'P 1'
#
loop_
_entity.id
_entity.type
_entity.pdbx_description
1 polymer ?
#
loop_
_entity_poly.entity_id
_entity_poly.type
_entity_poly.pdbx_seq_one_letter_code
_entity_poly.pdbx_strand_id
1 'polypeptide(L)'
;MEKSKIIRDPIHKDIKIKESEISIVDTENFQRLRNIKQTGLTCLVYPSANHTRFEHSLGTMYVAGEMAKKLDNPNVDVNLVRILGLLHDIGHPPYSHTLEINNYDHEHYTRQKIKKMDFENYQSKEVLESYNSKGIVGKLIHGDMDSDRMDYLIRDSYHTGVAYGSIDIHRIISSINDFEDSNSLGILEKGVSAIESLLIARYQMYPTVYMHPVSRIAECMLKNATLYILKDGIIENKDLSVMDDIDLVSTLRNSEGYGKELMKMLDTRNLFKNIATFPYRELKPLEIYKLINLTESNLMVLEDVLYQKMGFKLYLDIPKPPKIVENKVPVLINGKKHRLDEVSPLVQNLKIAYKKSWNVRIYAEPNNILNKDIQTQKYHIKNSPYDLKNIIFEIIDEYNLINELDLFDNNFIINILAENHTIKGYSTFMAHAKNKGFSENILATELQKLLFSGIVKKNTVQMGGIYRYDYILVDESIIKN
;
A
#
# COMPACT_ATOMS: atom_id res chain seq x y z
N MET A 1 17.15 35.74 -17.47
CA MET A 1 17.68 34.61 -16.68
C MET A 1 16.47 33.77 -16.30
N GLU A 2 16.43 32.49 -16.68
CA GLU A 2 15.38 31.58 -16.21
C GLU A 2 15.33 31.62 -14.68
N LYS A 3 14.14 31.82 -14.13
CA LYS A 3 13.94 31.90 -12.69
C LYS A 3 14.09 30.49 -12.12
N SER A 4 15.18 30.22 -11.42
CA SER A 4 15.36 28.94 -10.70
C SER A 4 15.46 29.18 -9.20
N LYS A 5 14.84 28.28 -8.43
CA LYS A 5 14.91 28.25 -6.96
C LYS A 5 15.73 27.02 -6.54
N ILE A 6 16.40 27.12 -5.40
CA ILE A 6 17.04 25.98 -4.74
C ILE A 6 16.32 25.78 -3.42
N ILE A 7 15.86 24.55 -3.17
CA ILE A 7 15.31 24.14 -1.89
C ILE A 7 16.30 23.19 -1.23
N ARG A 8 16.63 23.49 0.04
CA ARG A 8 17.47 22.62 0.86
C ARG A 8 16.63 21.47 1.42
N ASP A 9 17.04 20.25 1.11
CA ASP A 9 16.45 19.00 1.56
C ASP A 9 17.50 18.19 2.36
N PRO A 10 17.16 17.58 3.51
CA PRO A 10 18.12 16.86 4.33
C PRO A 10 18.66 15.59 3.65
N ILE A 11 17.86 14.96 2.78
CA ILE A 11 18.15 13.71 2.09
C ILE A 11 18.98 14.00 0.84
N HIS A 12 18.43 14.78 -0.09
CA HIS A 12 18.99 15.02 -1.43
C HIS A 12 19.84 16.29 -1.53
N LYS A 13 20.02 17.02 -0.42
CA LYS A 13 20.77 18.29 -0.34
C LYS A 13 20.10 19.41 -1.13
N ASP A 14 20.73 19.92 -2.19
CA ASP A 14 20.21 21.08 -2.91
C ASP A 14 19.35 20.62 -4.10
N ILE A 15 18.03 20.70 -3.93
CA ILE A 15 17.07 20.40 -4.99
C ILE A 15 16.83 21.67 -5.80
N LYS A 16 17.32 21.68 -7.05
CA LYS A 16 17.03 22.76 -8.00
C LYS A 16 15.62 22.60 -8.57
N ILE A 17 14.85 23.68 -8.52
CA ILE A 17 13.50 23.80 -9.07
C ILE A 17 13.52 24.80 -10.22
N LYS A 18 13.05 24.36 -11.39
CA LYS A 18 12.98 25.14 -12.64
C LYS A 18 11.76 26.06 -12.65
N GLU A 19 11.75 27.05 -13.52
CA GLU A 19 10.65 28.02 -13.63
C GLU A 19 9.28 27.35 -13.85
N SER A 20 9.24 26.38 -14.78
CA SER A 20 8.04 25.58 -15.08
C SER A 20 7.56 24.70 -13.91
N GLU A 21 8.44 24.39 -12.96
CA GLU A 21 8.11 23.62 -11.75
C GLU A 21 7.67 24.56 -10.62
N ILE A 22 8.22 25.78 -10.56
CA ILE A 22 7.84 26.80 -9.56
C ILE A 22 6.36 27.15 -9.70
N SER A 23 5.85 27.30 -10.92
CA SER A 23 4.43 27.60 -11.15
C SER A 23 3.49 26.53 -10.59
N ILE A 24 3.92 25.26 -10.59
CA ILE A 24 3.19 24.13 -9.97
C ILE A 24 3.36 24.17 -8.45
N VAL A 25 4.59 24.32 -7.98
CA VAL A 25 4.91 24.32 -6.54
C VAL A 25 4.17 25.43 -5.82
N ASP A 26 4.04 26.61 -6.42
CA ASP A 26 3.39 27.77 -5.83
C ASP A 26 1.84 27.68 -5.87
N THR A 27 1.25 26.63 -6.46
CA THR A 27 -0.22 26.42 -6.43
C THR A 27 -0.74 26.02 -5.06
N GLU A 28 -1.98 26.40 -4.74
CA GLU A 28 -2.68 26.02 -3.50
C GLU A 28 -2.73 24.49 -3.33
N ASN A 29 -3.06 23.76 -4.40
CA ASN A 29 -3.17 22.30 -4.36
C ASN A 29 -1.86 21.60 -3.99
N PHE A 30 -0.72 22.16 -4.39
CA PHE A 30 0.59 21.62 -4.06
C PHE A 30 1.07 22.11 -2.69
N GLN A 31 0.86 23.39 -2.35
CA GLN A 31 1.20 23.93 -1.04
C GLN A 31 0.44 23.25 0.10
N ARG A 32 -0.80 22.78 -0.13
CA ARG A 32 -1.57 21.96 0.82
C ARG A 32 -0.79 20.74 1.31
N LEU A 33 0.08 20.15 0.47
CA LEU A 33 0.87 18.97 0.84
C LEU A 33 1.82 19.23 2.02
N ARG A 34 2.14 20.50 2.34
CA ARG A 34 2.92 20.88 3.54
C ARG A 34 2.22 20.53 4.84
N ASN A 35 0.91 20.36 4.81
CA ASN A 35 0.08 20.07 5.96
C ASN A 35 -0.48 18.64 5.90
N ILE A 36 0.06 17.77 5.03
CA ILE A 36 -0.31 16.37 4.95
C ILE A 36 0.90 15.52 5.28
N LYS A 37 0.90 14.86 6.44
CA LYS A 37 2.00 13.98 6.87
C LYS A 37 2.18 12.80 5.93
N GLN A 38 3.42 12.54 5.53
CA GLN A 38 3.77 11.41 4.64
C GLN A 38 3.34 10.07 5.26
N THR A 39 3.72 9.84 6.52
CA THR A 39 3.48 8.57 7.23
C THR A 39 2.32 8.64 8.23
N GLY A 40 1.34 9.51 7.99
CA GLY A 40 0.14 9.65 8.82
C GLY A 40 0.45 9.82 10.31
N LEU A 41 -0.12 8.95 11.15
CA LEU A 41 0.00 8.99 12.62
C LEU A 41 1.24 8.26 13.18
N THR A 42 2.21 7.90 12.33
CA THR A 42 3.47 7.28 12.75
C THR A 42 4.25 8.14 13.76
N CYS A 43 4.02 9.45 13.79
CA CYS A 43 4.59 10.36 14.79
C CYS A 43 4.22 10.01 16.24
N LEU A 44 3.12 9.28 16.48
CA LEU A 44 2.75 8.79 17.82
C LEU A 44 3.67 7.68 18.34
N VAL A 45 4.49 7.09 17.47
CA VAL A 45 5.51 6.08 17.78
C VAL A 45 6.91 6.66 17.62
N TYR A 46 7.14 7.37 16.52
CA TYR A 46 8.42 7.98 16.16
C TYR A 46 8.25 9.50 16.14
N PRO A 47 8.47 10.22 17.26
CA PRO A 47 8.11 11.64 17.38
C PRO A 47 8.70 12.56 16.31
N SER A 48 9.80 12.17 15.66
CA SER A 48 10.45 12.92 14.57
C SER A 48 9.86 12.68 13.17
N ALA A 49 8.96 11.70 13.01
CA ALA A 49 8.26 11.37 11.76
C ALA A 49 7.17 12.40 11.43
N ASN A 50 7.57 13.65 11.23
CA ASN A 50 6.70 14.80 10.94
C ASN A 50 6.80 15.29 9.51
N HIS A 51 7.60 14.63 8.67
CA HIS A 51 7.74 15.00 7.28
C HIS A 51 6.44 14.82 6.52
N THR A 52 6.31 15.61 5.47
CA THR A 52 5.07 15.86 4.75
C THR A 52 5.20 15.40 3.30
N ARG A 53 4.05 15.27 2.63
CA ARG A 53 4.01 14.92 1.22
C ARG A 53 4.71 15.96 0.33
N PHE A 54 4.82 17.21 0.80
CA PHE A 54 5.49 18.28 0.05
C PHE A 54 6.96 17.98 -0.22
N GLU A 55 7.76 17.72 0.82
CA GLU A 55 9.18 17.38 0.64
C GLU A 55 9.39 16.03 -0.04
N HIS A 56 8.48 15.07 0.17
CA HIS A 56 8.48 13.82 -0.56
C HIS A 56 8.29 14.05 -2.07
N SER A 57 7.28 14.81 -2.49
CA SER A 57 7.07 15.13 -3.91
C SER A 57 8.26 15.86 -4.54
N LEU A 58 8.92 16.77 -3.80
CA LEU A 58 10.16 17.41 -4.27
C LEU A 58 11.32 16.42 -4.43
N GLY A 59 11.47 15.51 -3.48
CA GLY A 59 12.48 14.45 -3.53
C GLY A 59 12.23 13.45 -4.66
N THR A 60 10.99 13.00 -4.84
CA THR A 60 10.57 12.14 -5.96
C THR A 60 10.83 12.82 -7.29
N MET A 61 10.47 14.11 -7.46
CA MET A 61 10.81 14.89 -8.65
C MET A 61 12.33 14.90 -8.92
N TYR A 62 13.15 15.10 -7.88
CA TYR A 62 14.60 15.11 -8.00
C TYR A 62 15.12 13.75 -8.50
N VAL A 63 14.76 12.66 -7.81
CA VAL A 63 15.20 11.30 -8.15
C VAL A 63 14.73 10.91 -9.55
N ALA A 64 13.47 11.19 -9.90
CA ALA A 64 12.92 10.91 -11.23
C ALA A 64 13.70 11.62 -12.34
N GLY A 65 14.06 12.89 -12.13
CA GLY A 65 14.87 13.65 -13.07
C GLY A 65 16.28 13.09 -13.25
N GLU A 66 16.92 12.65 -12.17
CA GLU A 66 18.25 12.01 -12.24
C GLU A 66 18.19 10.65 -12.95
N MET A 67 17.14 9.86 -12.72
CA MET A 67 16.90 8.62 -13.46
C MET A 67 16.70 8.88 -14.96
N ALA A 68 15.86 9.85 -15.32
CA ALA A 68 15.60 10.20 -16.71
C ALA A 68 16.87 10.69 -17.44
N LYS A 69 17.65 11.57 -16.80
CA LYS A 69 18.96 12.01 -17.33
C LYS A 69 19.92 10.84 -17.54
N LYS A 70 19.95 9.90 -16.59
CA LYS A 70 20.87 8.75 -16.68
C LYS A 70 20.47 7.77 -17.78
N LEU A 71 19.18 7.64 -18.09
CA LEU A 71 18.73 6.85 -19.24
C LEU A 71 19.22 7.45 -20.56
N ASP A 72 19.30 8.78 -20.66
CA ASP A 72 19.70 9.50 -21.88
C ASP A 72 18.91 9.05 -23.12
N ASN A 73 17.64 8.70 -22.92
CA ASN A 73 16.75 8.21 -23.97
C ASN A 73 16.03 9.41 -24.62
N PRO A 74 16.15 9.60 -25.95
CA PRO A 74 15.54 10.73 -26.65
C PRO A 74 14.00 10.76 -26.61
N ASN A 75 13.36 9.62 -26.28
CA ASN A 75 11.91 9.52 -26.12
C ASN A 75 11.44 9.81 -24.68
N VAL A 76 12.36 10.11 -23.76
CA VAL A 76 12.07 10.42 -22.36
C VAL A 76 12.38 11.89 -22.09
N ASP A 77 11.34 12.71 -22.03
CA ASP A 77 11.49 14.11 -21.63
C ASP A 77 11.74 14.21 -20.11
N VAL A 78 12.95 14.63 -19.75
CA VAL A 78 13.38 14.82 -18.36
C VAL A 78 12.51 15.84 -17.61
N ASN A 79 12.09 16.93 -18.26
CA ASN A 79 11.26 17.96 -17.62
C ASN A 79 9.87 17.41 -17.31
N LEU A 80 9.28 16.68 -18.26
CA LEU A 80 7.99 16.04 -18.07
C LEU A 80 8.05 15.00 -16.95
N VAL A 81 9.08 14.14 -16.92
CA VAL A 81 9.27 13.15 -15.85
C VAL A 81 9.37 13.81 -14.48
N ARG A 82 10.07 14.96 -14.38
CA ARG A 82 10.16 15.73 -13.14
C ARG A 82 8.79 16.26 -12.72
N ILE A 83 8.01 16.83 -13.63
CA ILE A 83 6.63 17.27 -13.36
C ILE A 83 5.76 16.11 -12.87
N LEU A 84 5.87 14.93 -13.48
CA LEU A 84 5.14 13.74 -13.04
C LEU A 84 5.54 13.32 -11.63
N GLY A 85 6.83 13.27 -11.32
CA GLY A 85 7.32 12.98 -9.96
C GLY A 85 6.86 14.01 -8.94
N LEU A 86 6.74 15.28 -9.34
CA LEU A 86 6.21 16.33 -8.48
C LEU A 86 4.72 16.14 -8.18
N LEU A 87 3.92 15.72 -9.17
CA LEU A 87 2.47 15.67 -9.08
C LEU A 87 1.89 14.35 -8.58
N HIS A 88 2.69 13.28 -8.52
CA HIS A 88 2.18 11.93 -8.33
C HIS A 88 1.25 11.75 -7.12
N ASP A 89 1.54 12.49 -6.04
CA ASP A 89 0.86 12.43 -4.75
C ASP A 89 -0.08 13.61 -4.46
N ILE A 90 -0.31 14.51 -5.43
CA ILE A 90 -1.12 15.72 -5.22
C ILE A 90 -2.59 15.42 -4.87
N GLY A 91 -3.07 14.21 -5.19
CA GLY A 91 -4.41 13.72 -4.90
C GLY A 91 -4.61 13.10 -3.51
N HIS A 92 -3.57 13.01 -2.67
CA HIS A 92 -3.71 12.38 -1.36
C HIS A 92 -4.63 13.17 -0.40
N PRO A 93 -5.44 12.44 0.40
CA PRO A 93 -6.25 13.03 1.44
C PRO A 93 -5.40 13.31 2.70
N PRO A 94 -5.97 13.98 3.72
CA PRO A 94 -5.37 14.08 5.05
C PRO A 94 -4.91 12.72 5.57
N TYR A 95 -3.78 12.68 6.26
CA TYR A 95 -3.16 11.46 6.78
C TYR A 95 -2.95 10.37 5.73
N SER A 96 -2.82 10.74 4.45
CA SER A 96 -2.26 9.87 3.41
C SER A 96 -3.11 8.62 3.17
N HIS A 97 -2.49 7.44 3.06
CA HIS A 97 -3.21 6.19 2.81
C HIS A 97 -4.19 5.80 3.93
N THR A 98 -4.08 6.39 5.13
CA THR A 98 -5.00 6.11 6.25
C THR A 98 -6.45 6.43 5.87
N LEU A 99 -6.67 7.46 5.05
CA LEU A 99 -8.00 7.94 4.67
C LEU A 99 -8.36 7.66 3.21
N GLU A 100 -7.74 6.65 2.61
CA GLU A 100 -8.28 5.98 1.41
C GLU A 100 -9.44 5.06 1.78
N ILE A 101 -10.48 5.65 2.33
CA ILE A 101 -11.67 4.99 2.88
C ILE A 101 -12.86 5.28 1.99
N ASN A 102 -13.93 4.49 2.10
CA ASN A 102 -15.19 4.74 1.39
C ASN A 102 -14.99 4.98 -0.13
N ASN A 103 -14.15 4.17 -0.77
CA ASN A 103 -13.76 4.27 -2.19
C ASN A 103 -13.02 5.56 -2.59
N TYR A 104 -12.45 6.31 -1.63
CA TYR A 104 -11.52 7.38 -1.96
C TYR A 104 -10.27 6.79 -2.64
N ASP A 105 -9.94 7.31 -3.83
CA ASP A 105 -8.77 6.92 -4.61
C ASP A 105 -7.92 8.16 -4.90
N HIS A 106 -6.73 8.24 -4.29
CA HIS A 106 -5.83 9.38 -4.47
C HIS A 106 -5.41 9.52 -5.94
N GLU A 107 -5.22 8.42 -6.68
CA GLU A 107 -4.81 8.50 -8.08
C GLU A 107 -5.93 9.14 -8.92
N HIS A 108 -7.19 8.84 -8.61
CA HIS A 108 -8.35 9.50 -9.24
C HIS A 108 -8.30 11.02 -9.03
N TYR A 109 -8.06 11.49 -7.80
CA TYR A 109 -7.97 12.92 -7.50
C TYR A 109 -6.70 13.57 -8.05
N THR A 110 -5.57 12.86 -8.12
CA THR A 110 -4.36 13.32 -8.83
C THR A 110 -4.71 13.61 -10.29
N ARG A 111 -5.36 12.67 -11.00
CA ARG A 111 -5.79 12.86 -12.40
C ARG A 111 -6.75 14.03 -12.55
N GLN A 112 -7.70 14.22 -11.63
CA GLN A 112 -8.61 15.35 -11.66
C GLN A 112 -7.91 16.70 -11.50
N LYS A 113 -6.91 16.78 -10.61
CA LYS A 113 -6.12 18.00 -10.40
C LYS A 113 -5.25 18.32 -11.62
N ILE A 114 -4.54 17.34 -12.16
CA ILE A 114 -3.72 17.50 -13.38
C ILE A 114 -4.56 18.03 -14.56
N LYS A 115 -5.78 17.53 -14.75
CA LYS A 115 -6.69 17.98 -15.83
C LYS A 115 -7.04 19.47 -15.76
N LYS A 116 -7.00 20.07 -14.57
CA LYS A 116 -7.40 21.47 -14.33
C LYS A 116 -6.20 22.40 -14.16
N MET A 117 -4.97 21.89 -14.27
CA MET A 117 -3.75 22.67 -14.13
C MET A 117 -3.25 23.15 -15.49
N ASP A 118 -2.66 24.34 -15.49
CA ASP A 118 -1.93 24.89 -16.62
C ASP A 118 -0.44 24.62 -16.46
N PHE A 119 0.22 24.24 -17.56
CA PHE A 119 1.65 23.97 -17.61
C PHE A 119 2.29 24.86 -18.67
N GLU A 120 3.46 25.40 -18.37
CA GLU A 120 4.12 26.39 -19.24
C GLU A 120 4.49 25.81 -20.63
N ASN A 121 4.96 24.56 -20.66
CA ASN A 121 5.47 23.91 -21.86
C ASN A 121 4.70 22.63 -22.26
N TYR A 122 3.64 22.28 -21.54
CA TYR A 122 2.90 21.04 -21.74
C TYR A 122 1.40 21.30 -21.77
N GLN A 123 0.67 20.45 -22.47
CA GLN A 123 -0.79 20.42 -22.32
C GLN A 123 -1.15 19.49 -21.15
N SER A 124 -2.18 19.83 -20.39
CA SER A 124 -2.66 18.97 -19.28
C SER A 124 -3.00 17.54 -19.74
N LYS A 125 -3.47 17.39 -20.97
CA LYS A 125 -3.70 16.08 -21.62
C LYS A 125 -2.42 15.26 -21.76
N GLU A 126 -1.32 15.87 -22.19
CA GLU A 126 -0.02 15.21 -22.39
C GLU A 126 0.58 14.74 -21.06
N VAL A 127 0.52 15.60 -20.03
CA VAL A 127 0.94 15.25 -18.67
C VAL A 127 0.11 14.07 -18.15
N LEU A 128 -1.21 14.10 -18.37
CA LEU A 128 -2.10 13.02 -17.94
C LEU A 128 -1.85 11.70 -18.70
N GLU A 129 -1.61 11.74 -20.01
CA GLU A 129 -1.27 10.55 -20.80
C GLU A 129 0.02 9.91 -20.32
N SER A 130 1.01 10.75 -19.99
CA SER A 130 2.31 10.32 -19.47
C SER A 130 2.23 9.76 -18.06
N TYR A 131 1.43 10.38 -17.19
CA TYR A 131 1.12 9.87 -15.85
C TYR A 131 0.49 8.47 -15.88
N ASN A 132 -0.40 8.21 -16.85
CA ASN A 132 -1.06 6.92 -17.01
C ASN A 132 -0.25 5.92 -17.87
N SER A 133 0.95 6.30 -18.34
CA SER A 133 1.75 5.48 -19.23
C SER A 133 2.24 4.21 -18.52
N LYS A 134 2.10 3.06 -19.18
CA LYS A 134 2.73 1.81 -18.74
C LYS A 134 4.16 1.63 -19.30
N GLY A 135 4.64 2.60 -20.07
CA GLY A 135 5.99 2.63 -20.65
C GLY A 135 7.06 3.07 -19.66
N ILE A 136 8.25 3.40 -20.18
CA ILE A 136 9.40 3.83 -19.37
C ILE A 136 9.07 5.04 -18.50
N VAL A 137 8.45 6.09 -19.07
CA VAL A 137 8.11 7.33 -18.36
C VAL A 137 7.28 7.06 -17.10
N GLY A 138 6.17 6.32 -17.21
CA GLY A 138 5.36 5.99 -16.05
C GLY A 138 6.07 5.07 -15.06
N LYS A 139 6.90 4.12 -15.54
CA LYS A 139 7.69 3.23 -14.67
C LYS A 139 8.79 3.93 -13.87
N LEU A 140 9.22 5.13 -14.28
CA LEU A 140 10.14 5.95 -13.48
C LEU A 140 9.46 6.51 -12.21
N ILE A 141 8.13 6.62 -12.21
CA ILE A 141 7.33 7.17 -11.10
C ILE A 141 6.54 6.08 -10.37
N HIS A 142 5.97 5.12 -11.10
CA HIS A 142 5.08 4.07 -10.61
C HIS A 142 5.54 2.69 -11.11
N GLY A 143 6.68 2.23 -10.60
CA GLY A 143 7.39 1.06 -11.06
C GLY A 143 8.00 0.24 -9.93
N ASP A 144 8.65 -0.87 -10.25
CA ASP A 144 9.26 -1.70 -9.20
C ASP A 144 10.49 -1.04 -8.54
N MET A 145 11.17 -0.19 -9.31
CA MET A 145 12.33 0.61 -8.93
C MET A 145 12.08 2.08 -9.29
N ASP A 146 10.96 2.63 -8.82
CA ASP A 146 10.58 4.01 -9.10
C ASP A 146 11.24 5.02 -8.16
N SER A 147 11.16 6.27 -8.58
CA SER A 147 11.62 7.44 -7.82
C SER A 147 10.84 7.66 -6.52
N ASP A 148 9.54 7.35 -6.50
CA ASP A 148 8.68 7.43 -5.32
C ASP A 148 9.26 6.59 -4.17
N ARG A 149 9.50 5.30 -4.42
CA ARG A 149 10.06 4.38 -3.41
C ARG A 149 11.45 4.73 -2.98
N MET A 150 12.29 5.15 -3.91
CA MET A 150 13.65 5.56 -3.59
C MET A 150 13.64 6.76 -2.64
N ASP A 151 12.76 7.74 -2.85
CA ASP A 151 12.64 8.87 -1.93
C ASP A 151 12.05 8.45 -0.58
N TYR A 152 10.85 7.86 -0.55
CA TYR A 152 10.15 7.65 0.72
C TYR A 152 10.92 6.69 1.62
N LEU A 153 11.58 5.65 1.10
CA LEU A 153 12.28 4.70 1.97
C LEU A 153 13.43 5.35 2.74
N ILE A 154 14.21 6.21 2.08
CA ILE A 154 15.29 6.94 2.77
C ILE A 154 14.70 8.02 3.67
N ARG A 155 13.72 8.78 3.18
CA ARG A 155 13.11 9.87 3.94
C ARG A 155 12.44 9.37 5.21
N ASP A 156 11.62 8.33 5.10
CA ASP A 156 10.94 7.71 6.23
C ASP A 156 11.95 7.12 7.22
N SER A 157 13.00 6.45 6.74
CA SER A 157 14.08 5.93 7.58
C SER A 157 14.80 7.07 8.33
N TYR A 158 15.12 8.17 7.65
CA TYR A 158 15.77 9.34 8.24
C TYR A 158 14.89 9.97 9.33
N HIS A 159 13.62 10.23 9.04
CA HIS A 159 12.71 10.91 9.97
C HIS A 159 12.23 10.02 11.12
N THR A 160 12.18 8.71 10.94
CA THR A 160 11.86 7.77 12.03
C THR A 160 13.09 7.42 12.88
N GLY A 161 14.31 7.65 12.37
CA GLY A 161 15.56 7.24 13.01
C GLY A 161 15.83 5.74 12.93
N VAL A 162 15.04 5.01 12.13
CA VAL A 162 15.22 3.56 11.95
C VAL A 162 16.33 3.33 10.93
N ALA A 163 17.46 2.77 11.38
CA ALA A 163 18.68 2.58 10.59
C ALA A 163 18.61 1.43 9.54
N TYR A 164 17.45 1.22 8.93
CA TYR A 164 17.24 0.20 7.88
C TYR A 164 17.31 0.77 6.46
N GLY A 165 17.36 2.10 6.28
CA GLY A 165 17.31 2.78 4.98
C GLY A 165 18.66 3.15 4.35
N SER A 166 19.73 2.38 4.58
CA SER A 166 21.02 2.60 3.89
C SER A 166 20.92 2.14 2.43
N ILE A 167 20.22 2.92 1.60
CA ILE A 167 19.99 2.63 0.18
C ILE A 167 20.93 3.49 -0.65
N ASP A 168 21.75 2.86 -1.48
CA ASP A 168 22.61 3.55 -2.44
C ASP A 168 21.84 3.89 -3.72
N ILE A 169 21.01 4.94 -3.65
CA ILE A 169 20.22 5.43 -4.79
C ILE A 169 21.14 5.78 -5.97
N HIS A 170 22.31 6.37 -5.72
CA HIS A 170 23.24 6.74 -6.79
C HIS A 170 23.71 5.51 -7.56
N ARG A 171 24.03 4.41 -6.86
CA ARG A 171 24.36 3.15 -7.52
C ARG A 171 23.19 2.61 -8.32
N ILE A 172 21.97 2.62 -7.76
CA ILE A 172 20.77 2.19 -8.47
C ILE A 172 20.63 2.99 -9.76
N ILE A 173 20.54 4.32 -9.68
CA ILE A 173 20.40 5.23 -10.82
C ILE A 173 21.48 4.94 -11.87
N SER A 174 22.76 4.90 -11.48
CA SER A 174 23.89 4.67 -12.40
C SER A 174 23.86 3.34 -13.16
N SER A 175 23.03 2.40 -12.71
CA SER A 175 22.88 1.05 -13.26
C SER A 175 21.54 0.81 -13.93
N ILE A 176 20.62 1.78 -13.91
CA ILE A 176 19.36 1.71 -14.67
C ILE A 176 19.68 1.66 -16.16
N ASN A 177 18.90 0.84 -16.87
CA ASN A 177 18.93 0.70 -18.32
C ASN A 177 17.50 0.54 -18.85
N ASP A 178 17.23 1.09 -20.01
CA ASP A 178 16.04 0.81 -20.79
C ASP A 178 16.30 -0.35 -21.76
N PHE A 179 15.30 -1.20 -21.94
CA PHE A 179 15.36 -2.30 -22.89
C PHE A 179 14.47 -1.97 -24.08
N GLU A 180 15.09 -1.58 -25.20
CA GLU A 180 14.39 -1.13 -26.42
C GLU A 180 13.35 -2.14 -26.89
N ASP A 181 13.70 -3.43 -26.94
CA ASP A 181 12.80 -4.50 -27.43
C ASP A 181 11.50 -4.66 -26.62
N SER A 182 11.49 -4.22 -25.35
CA SER A 182 10.37 -4.44 -24.42
C SER A 182 9.80 -3.17 -23.81
N ASN A 183 10.29 -1.99 -24.22
CA ASN A 183 9.94 -0.68 -23.65
C ASN A 183 9.85 -0.74 -22.11
N SER A 184 10.86 -1.38 -21.52
CA SER A 184 10.87 -1.72 -20.10
C SER A 184 12.11 -1.20 -19.42
N LEU A 185 11.92 -0.64 -18.24
CA LEU A 185 12.99 -0.31 -17.32
C LEU A 185 13.55 -1.59 -16.71
N GLY A 186 14.86 -1.67 -16.54
CA GLY A 186 15.48 -2.57 -15.58
C GLY A 186 16.90 -2.16 -15.26
N ILE A 187 17.74 -3.12 -14.87
CA ILE A 187 19.04 -2.82 -14.27
C ILE A 187 20.16 -3.66 -14.87
N LEU A 188 21.35 -3.08 -14.95
CA LEU A 188 22.58 -3.80 -15.27
C LEU A 188 23.00 -4.68 -14.07
N GLU A 189 23.69 -5.79 -14.33
CA GLU A 189 24.23 -6.71 -13.30
C GLU A 189 24.94 -5.98 -12.14
N LYS A 190 25.71 -4.94 -12.47
CA LYS A 190 26.46 -4.13 -11.49
C LYS A 190 25.57 -3.42 -10.45
N GLY A 191 24.27 -3.33 -10.69
CA GLY A 191 23.27 -2.71 -9.83
C GLY A 191 22.47 -3.68 -8.94
N VAL A 192 22.64 -5.01 -9.13
CA VAL A 192 21.85 -6.03 -8.41
C VAL A 192 21.93 -5.84 -6.90
N SER A 193 23.13 -5.71 -6.34
CA SER A 193 23.30 -5.56 -4.88
C SER A 193 22.67 -4.28 -4.31
N ALA A 194 22.58 -3.21 -5.10
CA ALA A 194 21.93 -1.98 -4.67
C ALA A 194 20.40 -2.15 -4.60
N ILE A 195 19.81 -2.90 -5.52
CA ILE A 195 18.39 -3.25 -5.47
C ILE A 195 18.09 -4.27 -4.39
N GLU A 196 18.96 -5.25 -4.14
CA GLU A 196 18.82 -6.14 -2.99
C GLU A 196 18.74 -5.33 -1.69
N SER A 197 19.63 -4.34 -1.54
CA SER A 197 19.64 -3.44 -0.38
C SER A 197 18.34 -2.63 -0.27
N LEU A 198 17.81 -2.10 -1.38
CA LEU A 198 16.50 -1.44 -1.42
C LEU A 198 15.36 -2.35 -0.94
N LEU A 199 15.33 -3.59 -1.43
CA LEU A 199 14.26 -4.56 -1.10
C LEU A 199 14.35 -5.05 0.35
N ILE A 200 15.56 -5.20 0.89
CA ILE A 200 15.81 -5.49 2.31
C ILE A 200 15.35 -4.32 3.17
N ALA A 201 15.75 -3.09 2.82
CA ALA A 201 15.36 -1.88 3.55
C ALA A 201 13.83 -1.77 3.62
N ARG A 202 13.14 -1.97 2.49
CA ARG A 202 11.67 -2.00 2.45
C ARG A 202 11.10 -3.12 3.33
N TYR A 203 11.69 -4.31 3.30
CA TYR A 203 11.24 -5.44 4.11
C TYR A 203 11.37 -5.17 5.60
N GLN A 204 12.39 -4.42 6.02
CA GLN A 204 12.59 -4.05 7.41
C GLN A 204 11.68 -2.88 7.81
N MET A 205 11.51 -1.87 6.94
CA MET A 205 10.64 -0.72 7.17
C MET A 205 9.17 -1.12 7.33
N TYR A 206 8.70 -2.09 6.54
CA TYR A 206 7.29 -2.49 6.56
C TYR A 206 6.77 -2.98 7.92
N PRO A 207 7.33 -4.02 8.55
CA PRO A 207 6.91 -4.47 9.88
C PRO A 207 7.25 -3.48 10.99
N THR A 208 8.37 -2.75 10.89
CA THR A 208 8.89 -1.90 11.97
C THR A 208 8.19 -0.54 12.04
N VAL A 209 7.94 0.09 10.89
CA VAL A 209 7.38 1.44 10.81
C VAL A 209 5.91 1.36 10.36
N TYR A 210 5.65 0.90 9.13
CA TYR A 210 4.32 0.99 8.52
C TYR A 210 3.28 0.11 9.22
N MET A 211 3.68 -1.08 9.69
CA MET A 211 2.81 -2.03 10.39
C MET A 211 3.00 -2.02 11.91
N HIS A 212 3.63 -0.98 12.46
CA HIS A 212 3.82 -0.86 13.90
C HIS A 212 2.45 -0.85 14.62
N PRO A 213 2.21 -1.70 15.63
CA PRO A 213 0.88 -1.88 16.21
C PRO A 213 0.23 -0.59 16.73
N VAL A 214 1.04 0.32 17.27
CA VAL A 214 0.57 1.62 17.80
C VAL A 214 0.19 2.60 16.68
N SER A 215 0.94 2.63 15.56
CA SER A 215 0.57 3.44 14.40
C SER A 215 -0.72 2.91 13.79
N ARG A 216 -0.81 1.59 13.60
CA ARG A 216 -1.97 0.92 13.02
C ARG A 216 -3.27 1.17 13.79
N ILE A 217 -3.24 1.11 15.12
CA ILE A 217 -4.45 1.39 15.91
C ILE A 217 -4.82 2.87 15.89
N ALA A 218 -3.83 3.77 15.88
CA ALA A 218 -4.12 5.20 15.75
C ALA A 218 -4.76 5.52 14.39
N GLU A 219 -4.25 4.92 13.32
CA GLU A 219 -4.84 4.99 11.97
C GLU A 219 -6.27 4.43 11.95
N CYS A 220 -6.51 3.27 12.58
CA CYS A 220 -7.83 2.67 12.68
C CYS A 220 -8.82 3.57 13.44
N MET A 221 -8.39 4.18 14.55
CA MET A 221 -9.19 5.14 15.31
C MET A 221 -9.52 6.40 14.48
N LEU A 222 -8.54 6.96 13.76
CA LEU A 222 -8.76 8.13 12.90
C LEU A 222 -9.69 7.82 11.72
N LYS A 223 -9.50 6.66 11.08
CA LYS A 223 -10.38 6.15 10.03
C LYS A 223 -11.81 6.06 10.54
N ASN A 224 -12.03 5.43 11.68
CA ASN A 224 -13.36 5.31 12.28
C ASN A 224 -13.94 6.68 12.62
N ALA A 225 -13.16 7.58 13.23
CA ALA A 225 -13.59 8.94 13.53
C ALA A 225 -14.08 9.69 12.28
N THR A 226 -13.35 9.53 11.17
CA THR A 226 -13.69 10.12 9.86
C THR A 226 -14.95 9.48 9.27
N LEU A 227 -15.11 8.16 9.38
CA LEU A 227 -16.33 7.46 8.93
C LEU A 227 -17.58 7.92 9.70
N TYR A 228 -17.47 8.23 11.00
CA TYR A 228 -18.60 8.78 11.76
C TYR A 228 -19.03 10.15 11.23
N ILE A 229 -18.12 11.09 11.01
CA ILE A 229 -18.49 12.42 10.51
C ILE A 229 -18.99 12.40 9.05
N LEU A 230 -18.53 11.45 8.24
CA LEU A 230 -19.08 11.18 6.90
C LEU A 230 -20.52 10.66 6.98
N LYS A 231 -20.78 9.73 7.91
CA LYS A 231 -22.13 9.16 8.14
C LYS A 231 -23.10 10.21 8.67
N ASP A 232 -22.62 11.12 9.52
CA ASP A 232 -23.41 12.21 10.08
C ASP A 232 -23.62 13.37 9.09
N GLY A 233 -23.01 13.28 7.89
CA GLY A 233 -23.16 14.29 6.83
C GLY A 233 -22.45 15.61 7.13
N ILE A 234 -21.48 15.62 8.05
CA ILE A 234 -20.68 16.81 8.39
C ILE A 234 -19.75 17.18 7.23
N ILE A 235 -19.20 16.17 6.56
CA ILE A 235 -18.44 16.29 5.32
C ILE A 235 -18.90 15.24 4.32
N GLU A 236 -18.63 15.48 3.04
CA GLU A 236 -18.74 14.49 1.98
C GLU A 236 -17.37 13.86 1.67
N ASN A 237 -17.37 12.65 1.09
CA ASN A 237 -16.12 11.96 0.75
C ASN A 237 -15.21 12.75 -0.22
N LYS A 238 -15.81 13.61 -1.06
CA LYS A 238 -15.09 14.48 -2.00
C LYS A 238 -14.30 15.59 -1.30
N ASP A 239 -14.74 16.00 -0.11
CA ASP A 239 -14.14 17.12 0.63
C ASP A 239 -12.73 16.75 1.12
N LEU A 240 -12.49 15.47 1.40
CA LEU A 240 -11.15 14.93 1.72
C LEU A 240 -10.10 15.26 0.65
N SER A 241 -10.50 15.51 -0.61
CA SER A 241 -9.56 15.82 -1.69
C SER A 241 -8.98 17.23 -1.64
N VAL A 242 -9.62 18.14 -0.92
CA VAL A 242 -9.21 19.54 -0.76
C VAL A 242 -8.74 19.87 0.66
N MET A 243 -9.07 19.03 1.64
CA MET A 243 -8.64 19.16 3.04
C MET A 243 -7.17 18.75 3.26
N ASP A 244 -6.54 19.33 4.27
CA ASP A 244 -5.29 18.85 4.86
C ASP A 244 -5.49 18.25 6.29
N ASP A 245 -4.39 17.85 6.96
CA ASP A 245 -4.47 17.25 8.30
C ASP A 245 -5.10 18.21 9.33
N ILE A 246 -4.89 19.52 9.17
CA ILE A 246 -5.40 20.55 10.08
C ILE A 246 -6.91 20.69 9.89
N ASP A 247 -7.37 20.75 8.64
CA ASP A 247 -8.80 20.83 8.31
C ASP A 247 -9.59 19.66 8.89
N LEU A 248 -9.08 18.44 8.75
CA LEU A 248 -9.74 17.24 9.26
C LEU A 248 -9.77 17.21 10.78
N VAL A 249 -8.63 17.50 11.43
CA VAL A 249 -8.55 17.53 12.89
C VAL A 249 -9.48 18.62 13.46
N SER A 250 -9.52 19.80 12.82
CA SER A 250 -10.43 20.87 13.21
C SER A 250 -11.89 20.44 13.09
N THR A 251 -12.25 19.81 11.97
CA THR A 251 -13.60 19.29 11.73
C THR A 251 -13.99 18.24 12.79
N LEU A 252 -13.11 17.28 13.07
CA LEU A 252 -13.34 16.23 14.07
C LEU A 252 -13.43 16.76 15.50
N ARG A 253 -12.65 17.79 15.86
CA ARG A 253 -12.71 18.40 17.21
C ARG A 253 -14.00 19.19 17.42
N ASN A 254 -14.55 19.77 16.36
CA ASN A 254 -15.76 20.60 16.39
C ASN A 254 -17.04 19.81 16.06
N SER A 255 -16.95 18.53 15.68
CA SER A 255 -18.13 17.68 15.48
C SER A 255 -18.77 17.29 16.81
N GLU A 256 -19.82 16.48 16.76
CA GLU A 256 -20.42 15.85 17.94
C GLU A 256 -20.37 14.32 17.82
N GLY A 257 -20.67 13.63 18.91
CA GLY A 257 -20.72 12.16 18.94
C GLY A 257 -19.35 11.49 18.95
N TYR A 258 -19.33 10.21 18.58
CA TYR A 258 -18.19 9.31 18.83
C TYR A 258 -16.94 9.65 18.00
N GLY A 259 -17.10 10.31 16.83
CA GLY A 259 -15.96 10.79 16.04
C GLY A 259 -15.07 11.77 16.81
N LYS A 260 -15.68 12.71 17.54
CA LYS A 260 -14.98 13.65 18.43
C LYS A 260 -14.33 12.96 19.62
N GLU A 261 -14.98 11.96 20.19
CA GLU A 261 -14.42 11.18 21.29
C GLU A 261 -13.14 10.45 20.87
N LEU A 262 -13.17 9.77 19.71
CA LEU A 262 -11.98 9.14 19.13
C LEU A 262 -10.88 10.15 18.84
N MET A 263 -11.22 11.33 18.32
CA MET A 263 -10.23 12.39 18.09
C MET A 263 -9.61 12.88 19.41
N LYS A 264 -10.41 13.06 20.47
CA LYS A 264 -9.91 13.42 21.81
C LYS A 264 -8.99 12.34 22.38
N MET A 265 -9.30 11.06 22.14
CA MET A 265 -8.42 9.95 22.52
C MET A 265 -7.10 9.98 21.74
N LEU A 266 -7.12 10.30 20.44
CA LEU A 266 -5.91 10.49 19.64
C LEU A 266 -5.07 11.67 20.14
N ASP A 267 -5.70 12.82 20.40
CA ASP A 267 -5.05 14.04 20.91
C ASP A 267 -4.33 13.80 22.25
N THR A 268 -4.92 12.97 23.11
CA THR A 268 -4.35 12.62 24.42
C THR A 268 -3.53 11.32 24.40
N ARG A 269 -3.33 10.73 23.23
CA ARG A 269 -2.67 9.42 23.02
C ARG A 269 -3.26 8.29 23.89
N ASN A 270 -4.55 8.39 24.24
CA ASN A 270 -5.30 7.34 24.92
C ASN A 270 -5.78 6.28 23.92
N LEU A 271 -4.84 5.55 23.32
CA LEU A 271 -5.11 4.60 22.24
C LEU A 271 -5.70 3.29 22.75
N PHE A 272 -6.54 2.66 21.92
CA PHE A 272 -6.99 1.27 22.11
C PHE A 272 -5.78 0.32 22.24
N LYS A 273 -5.94 -0.75 23.02
CA LYS A 273 -4.84 -1.69 23.33
C LYS A 273 -5.03 -3.01 22.61
N ASN A 274 -3.94 -3.54 22.09
CA ASN A 274 -3.92 -4.86 21.47
C ASN A 274 -4.22 -5.94 22.53
N ILE A 275 -5.30 -6.69 22.35
CA ILE A 275 -5.71 -7.79 23.23
C ILE A 275 -5.49 -9.16 22.59
N ALA A 276 -5.37 -9.23 21.25
CA ALA A 276 -5.11 -10.46 20.52
C ALA A 276 -4.41 -10.15 19.19
N THR A 277 -3.49 -11.04 18.81
CA THR A 277 -2.80 -11.00 17.52
C THR A 277 -2.94 -12.37 16.88
N PHE A 278 -3.35 -12.41 15.62
CA PHE A 278 -3.44 -13.61 14.81
C PHE A 278 -2.34 -13.56 13.74
N PRO A 279 -1.20 -14.24 13.98
CA PRO A 279 -0.14 -14.30 13.00
C PRO A 279 -0.56 -15.10 11.76
N TYR A 280 -0.04 -14.71 10.59
CA TYR A 280 -0.30 -15.40 9.32
C TYR A 280 -0.14 -16.93 9.44
N ARG A 281 0.88 -17.40 10.16
CA ARG A 281 1.22 -18.83 10.33
C ARG A 281 0.22 -19.62 11.19
N GLU A 282 -0.64 -18.94 11.95
CA GLU A 282 -1.60 -19.53 12.89
C GLU A 282 -3.03 -19.51 12.34
N LEU A 283 -3.22 -18.94 11.14
CA LEU A 283 -4.48 -18.89 10.42
C LEU A 283 -4.52 -19.92 9.30
N LYS A 284 -5.67 -20.58 9.14
CA LYS A 284 -5.95 -21.47 8.03
C LYS A 284 -6.13 -20.68 6.72
N PRO A 285 -5.90 -21.28 5.54
CA PRO A 285 -6.09 -20.59 4.27
C PRO A 285 -7.47 -19.94 4.10
N LEU A 286 -8.55 -20.62 4.50
CA LEU A 286 -9.91 -20.07 4.43
C LEU A 286 -10.11 -18.90 5.42
N GLU A 287 -9.57 -19.00 6.64
CA GLU A 287 -9.60 -17.91 7.62
C GLU A 287 -8.91 -16.65 7.07
N ILE A 288 -7.73 -16.79 6.45
CA ILE A 288 -7.01 -15.66 5.82
C ILE A 288 -7.84 -15.08 4.69
N TYR A 289 -8.38 -15.94 3.82
CA TYR A 289 -9.19 -15.48 2.69
C TYR A 289 -10.44 -14.73 3.15
N LYS A 290 -11.11 -15.22 4.21
CA LYS A 290 -12.24 -14.55 4.82
C LYS A 290 -11.82 -13.15 5.30
N LEU A 291 -10.80 -13.06 6.14
CA LEU A 291 -10.32 -11.78 6.68
C LEU A 291 -9.98 -10.73 5.61
N ILE A 292 -9.23 -11.11 4.56
CA ILE A 292 -8.80 -10.15 3.52
C ILE A 292 -9.91 -9.75 2.54
N ASN A 293 -11.08 -10.41 2.59
CA ASN A 293 -12.25 -10.09 1.76
C ASN A 293 -13.35 -9.35 2.54
N LEU A 294 -13.18 -9.11 3.84
CA LEU A 294 -14.08 -8.23 4.58
C LEU A 294 -14.02 -6.81 4.01
N THR A 295 -15.16 -6.34 3.50
CA THR A 295 -15.33 -4.93 3.11
C THR A 295 -15.35 -4.04 4.35
N GLU A 296 -15.15 -2.74 4.18
CA GLU A 296 -15.23 -1.79 5.30
C GLU A 296 -16.61 -1.83 5.97
N SER A 297 -17.68 -1.91 5.19
CA SER A 297 -19.05 -2.05 5.71
C SER A 297 -19.24 -3.34 6.52
N ASN A 298 -18.71 -4.47 6.03
CA ASN A 298 -18.83 -5.76 6.73
C ASN A 298 -17.97 -5.79 8.00
N LEU A 299 -16.81 -5.13 7.98
CA LEU A 299 -15.97 -4.98 9.17
C LEU A 299 -16.68 -4.15 10.25
N MET A 300 -17.37 -3.08 9.87
CA MET A 300 -18.18 -2.28 10.82
C MET A 300 -19.31 -3.12 11.43
N VAL A 301 -20.01 -3.92 10.63
CA VAL A 301 -21.05 -4.84 11.14
C VAL A 301 -20.44 -5.85 12.13
N LEU A 302 -19.31 -6.45 11.80
CA LEU A 302 -18.60 -7.38 12.69
C LEU A 302 -18.23 -6.71 14.02
N GLU A 303 -17.66 -5.50 13.99
CA GLU A 303 -17.27 -4.75 15.18
C GLU A 303 -18.48 -4.33 16.04
N ASP A 304 -19.63 -4.04 15.41
CA ASP A 304 -20.88 -3.71 16.12
C ASP A 304 -21.50 -4.95 16.78
N VAL A 305 -21.50 -6.11 16.11
CA VAL A 305 -21.94 -7.38 16.71
C VAL A 305 -21.02 -7.79 17.86
N LEU A 306 -19.70 -7.62 17.70
CA LEU A 306 -18.73 -7.85 18.78
C LEU A 306 -18.98 -6.91 19.96
N TYR A 307 -19.27 -5.63 19.72
CA TYR A 307 -19.63 -4.69 20.77
C TYR A 307 -20.88 -5.16 21.54
N GLN A 308 -21.93 -5.61 20.85
CA GLN A 308 -23.14 -6.12 21.48
C GLN A 308 -22.89 -7.38 22.32
N LYS A 309 -22.03 -8.31 21.85
CA LYS A 309 -21.71 -9.54 22.58
C LYS A 309 -20.73 -9.32 23.75
N MET A 310 -19.76 -8.42 23.60
CA MET A 310 -18.67 -8.23 24.56
C MET A 310 -18.94 -7.11 25.58
N GLY A 311 -19.82 -6.17 25.23
CA GLY A 311 -20.14 -4.99 26.05
C GLY A 311 -19.08 -3.88 26.00
N PHE A 312 -18.09 -3.98 25.10
CA PHE A 312 -17.06 -2.96 24.91
C PHE A 312 -16.56 -2.91 23.48
N LYS A 313 -16.08 -1.74 23.03
CA LYS A 313 -15.71 -1.53 21.63
C LYS A 313 -14.42 -2.27 21.30
N LEU A 314 -14.46 -3.01 20.20
CA LEU A 314 -13.34 -3.70 19.60
C LEU A 314 -13.08 -3.16 18.20
N TYR A 315 -11.81 -3.08 17.83
CA TYR A 315 -11.37 -2.79 16.47
C TYR A 315 -10.50 -3.90 15.92
N LEU A 316 -10.77 -4.30 14.67
CA LEU A 316 -10.01 -5.32 13.95
C LEU A 316 -9.12 -4.64 12.91
N ASP A 317 -7.80 -4.66 13.15
CA ASP A 317 -6.81 -4.25 12.14
C ASP A 317 -6.47 -5.45 11.26
N ILE A 318 -6.98 -5.43 10.03
CA ILE A 318 -6.69 -6.41 8.98
C ILE A 318 -5.87 -5.71 7.89
N PRO A 319 -4.54 -5.88 7.86
CA PRO A 319 -3.72 -5.24 6.83
C PRO A 319 -4.03 -5.79 5.44
N LYS A 320 -3.97 -4.94 4.41
CA LYS A 320 -4.05 -5.41 3.01
C LYS A 320 -2.91 -6.41 2.73
N PRO A 321 -3.12 -7.43 1.88
CA PRO A 321 -2.05 -8.33 1.46
C PRO A 321 -0.87 -7.53 0.86
N PRO A 322 0.39 -7.79 1.27
CA PRO A 322 1.54 -7.08 0.75
C PRO A 322 1.67 -7.34 -0.77
N LYS A 323 1.78 -6.25 -1.55
CA LYS A 323 2.11 -6.30 -2.97
C LYS A 323 3.63 -6.37 -3.13
N ILE A 324 4.17 -7.52 -3.54
CA ILE A 324 5.60 -7.70 -3.83
C ILE A 324 5.71 -8.04 -5.31
N VAL A 325 5.94 -7.00 -6.10
CA VAL A 325 5.97 -7.07 -7.57
C VAL A 325 7.42 -7.04 -8.08
N GLU A 326 8.35 -6.56 -7.25
CA GLU A 326 9.72 -6.14 -7.58
C GLU A 326 10.66 -7.32 -7.85
N ASN A 327 10.26 -8.53 -7.46
CA ASN A 327 10.91 -9.78 -7.86
C ASN A 327 10.94 -9.96 -9.38
N LYS A 328 10.19 -9.16 -10.15
CA LYS A 328 10.12 -9.23 -11.61
C LYS A 328 11.00 -8.20 -12.33
N VAL A 329 11.78 -7.38 -11.62
CA VAL A 329 12.70 -6.43 -12.23
C VAL A 329 13.61 -7.15 -13.23
N PRO A 330 13.66 -6.71 -14.50
CA PRO A 330 14.60 -7.26 -15.48
C PRO A 330 16.04 -6.87 -15.15
N VAL A 331 16.94 -7.84 -15.17
CA VAL A 331 18.38 -7.69 -14.96
C VAL A 331 19.12 -8.11 -16.21
N LEU A 332 20.03 -7.27 -16.72
CA LEU A 332 20.90 -7.61 -17.84
C LEU A 332 22.22 -8.20 -17.33
N ILE A 333 22.46 -9.47 -17.63
CA ILE A 333 23.70 -10.20 -17.30
C ILE A 333 24.26 -10.76 -18.60
N ASN A 334 25.49 -10.38 -18.97
CA ASN A 334 26.18 -10.88 -20.18
C ASN A 334 25.31 -10.80 -21.46
N GLY A 335 24.55 -9.71 -21.63
CA GLY A 335 23.66 -9.50 -22.78
C GLY A 335 22.35 -10.30 -22.75
N LYS A 336 22.08 -11.07 -21.69
CA LYS A 336 20.83 -11.82 -21.50
C LYS A 336 19.98 -11.20 -20.38
N LYS A 337 18.67 -11.15 -20.62
CA LYS A 337 17.69 -10.67 -19.64
C LYS A 337 17.33 -11.80 -18.67
N HIS A 338 17.44 -11.53 -17.38
CA HIS A 338 17.03 -12.40 -16.27
C HIS A 338 16.06 -11.65 -15.36
N ARG A 339 15.30 -12.36 -14.53
CA ARG A 339 14.52 -11.71 -13.47
C ARG A 339 15.35 -11.59 -12.20
N LEU A 340 15.11 -10.55 -11.42
CA LEU A 340 15.86 -10.31 -10.20
C LEU A 340 15.78 -11.48 -9.21
N ASP A 341 14.62 -12.14 -9.08
CA ASP A 341 14.45 -13.29 -8.20
C ASP A 341 15.11 -14.59 -8.70
N GLU A 342 15.58 -14.63 -9.94
CA GLU A 342 16.36 -15.75 -10.49
C GLU A 342 17.85 -15.59 -10.20
N VAL A 343 18.31 -14.34 -10.12
CA VAL A 343 19.72 -14.02 -9.90
C VAL A 343 20.04 -13.76 -8.43
N SER A 344 19.02 -13.46 -7.61
CA SER A 344 19.15 -13.22 -6.18
C SER A 344 18.29 -14.19 -5.34
N PRO A 345 18.93 -15.17 -4.67
CA PRO A 345 18.25 -16.03 -3.70
C PRO A 345 17.63 -15.25 -2.53
N LEU A 346 18.18 -14.08 -2.20
CA LEU A 346 17.65 -13.22 -1.15
C LEU A 346 16.29 -12.67 -1.56
N VAL A 347 16.19 -12.09 -2.76
CA VAL A 347 14.93 -11.53 -3.30
C VAL A 347 13.86 -12.60 -3.47
N GLN A 348 14.26 -13.80 -3.88
CA GLN A 348 13.36 -14.96 -3.95
C GLN A 348 12.68 -15.24 -2.60
N ASN A 349 13.43 -15.17 -1.49
CA ASN A 349 12.95 -15.50 -0.15
C ASN A 349 12.24 -14.34 0.57
N LEU A 350 12.48 -13.08 0.18
CA LEU A 350 11.80 -11.93 0.78
C LEU A 350 10.27 -12.04 0.69
N LYS A 351 9.72 -12.57 -0.40
CA LYS A 351 8.26 -12.76 -0.55
C LYS A 351 7.65 -13.60 0.58
N ILE A 352 8.35 -14.66 0.98
CA ILE A 352 7.92 -15.53 2.07
C ILE A 352 8.04 -14.79 3.40
N ALA A 353 9.11 -14.04 3.59
CA ALA A 353 9.36 -13.27 4.81
C ALA A 353 8.27 -12.21 5.06
N TYR A 354 7.90 -11.44 4.02
CA TYR A 354 6.79 -10.49 4.10
C TYR A 354 5.47 -11.16 4.43
N LYS A 355 5.15 -12.29 3.77
CA LYS A 355 3.92 -13.05 4.04
C LYS A 355 3.83 -13.44 5.51
N LYS A 356 4.93 -13.95 6.07
CA LYS A 356 5.02 -14.34 7.49
C LYS A 356 4.98 -13.17 8.47
N SER A 357 5.29 -11.96 8.03
CA SER A 357 5.20 -10.74 8.85
C SER A 357 3.78 -10.16 8.96
N TRP A 358 2.83 -10.66 8.15
CA TRP A 358 1.44 -10.23 8.18
C TRP A 358 0.74 -10.74 9.44
N ASN A 359 0.07 -9.85 10.15
CA ASN A 359 -0.64 -10.16 11.40
C ASN A 359 -1.96 -9.40 11.41
N VAL A 360 -3.04 -10.07 11.82
CA VAL A 360 -4.30 -9.40 12.19
C VAL A 360 -4.26 -9.10 13.68
N ARG A 361 -4.76 -7.94 14.09
CA ARG A 361 -4.75 -7.53 15.50
C ARG A 361 -6.13 -7.06 15.92
N ILE A 362 -6.47 -7.37 17.17
CA ILE A 362 -7.70 -6.96 17.79
C ILE A 362 -7.37 -6.01 18.93
N TYR A 363 -8.00 -4.86 18.91
CA TYR A 363 -7.78 -3.80 19.87
C TYR A 363 -9.04 -3.51 20.66
N ALA A 364 -8.90 -3.31 21.97
CA ALA A 364 -9.99 -2.98 22.87
C ALA A 364 -9.84 -1.58 23.45
N GLU A 365 -10.97 -0.96 23.77
CA GLU A 365 -11.03 0.37 24.39
C GLU A 365 -10.31 0.37 25.77
N PRO A 366 -9.46 1.38 26.06
CA PRO A 366 -8.61 1.38 27.25
C PRO A 366 -9.37 1.46 28.58
N ASN A 367 -10.52 2.11 28.66
CA ASN A 367 -11.29 2.27 29.91
C ASN A 367 -11.77 0.92 30.48
N ASN A 368 -11.98 -0.06 29.61
CA ASN A 368 -12.43 -1.39 29.99
C ASN A 368 -11.28 -2.34 30.31
N ILE A 369 -10.04 -1.89 30.05
CA ILE A 369 -8.80 -2.57 30.42
C ILE A 369 -8.35 -2.23 31.83
N LEU A 370 -8.65 -1.02 32.32
CA LEU A 370 -8.22 -0.58 33.65
C LEU A 370 -9.18 -0.98 34.78
N ASN A 371 -10.44 -1.29 34.46
CA ASN A 371 -11.49 -1.60 35.45
C ASN A 371 -11.62 -3.09 35.83
N LYS A 372 -10.79 -3.98 35.26
CA LYS A 372 -10.66 -5.40 35.69
C LYS A 372 -9.21 -5.85 35.45
N ASP A 373 -8.78 -6.87 36.19
CA ASP A 373 -7.47 -7.56 36.18
C ASP A 373 -6.85 -7.85 34.78
N ILE A 374 -6.46 -6.84 34.00
CA ILE A 374 -6.02 -7.05 32.61
C ILE A 374 -4.51 -6.83 32.43
N GLN A 375 -3.80 -6.32 33.45
CA GLN A 375 -2.34 -6.20 33.41
C GLN A 375 -1.57 -7.33 34.12
N THR A 376 -2.20 -8.11 34.99
CA THR A 376 -1.53 -9.17 35.77
C THR A 376 -1.99 -10.59 35.45
N GLN A 377 -2.96 -10.77 34.56
CA GLN A 377 -3.38 -12.08 34.10
C GLN A 377 -3.40 -12.09 32.58
N LYS A 378 -2.52 -12.92 31.99
CA LYS A 378 -2.86 -13.64 30.76
C LYS A 378 -4.33 -14.01 30.89
N TYR A 379 -5.18 -13.50 30.00
CA TYR A 379 -6.57 -13.86 29.97
C TYR A 379 -6.72 -15.39 30.03
N HIS A 380 -7.01 -15.88 31.22
CA HIS A 380 -8.15 -16.74 31.42
C HIS A 380 -9.40 -15.84 31.30
N ILE A 381 -9.72 -15.39 30.07
CA ILE A 381 -11.11 -15.55 29.65
C ILE A 381 -11.36 -17.04 29.93
N LYS A 382 -12.49 -17.40 30.54
CA LYS A 382 -12.79 -18.81 30.82
C LYS A 382 -12.70 -19.71 29.57
N ASN A 383 -12.49 -19.15 28.39
CA ASN A 383 -11.99 -19.78 27.19
C ASN A 383 -10.78 -19.00 26.61
N SER A 384 -9.68 -19.67 26.34
CA SER A 384 -8.43 -19.22 25.68
C SER A 384 -8.58 -18.15 24.55
N PRO A 385 -7.54 -17.43 24.07
CA PRO A 385 -7.56 -16.71 22.78
C PRO A 385 -8.14 -17.48 21.58
N TYR A 386 -8.24 -18.82 21.69
CA TYR A 386 -9.07 -19.63 20.78
C TYR A 386 -10.53 -19.19 20.72
N ASP A 387 -11.11 -18.66 21.80
CA ASP A 387 -12.50 -18.21 21.87
C ASP A 387 -12.74 -16.96 21.02
N LEU A 388 -11.94 -15.90 21.19
CA LEU A 388 -12.16 -14.67 20.41
C LEU A 388 -11.97 -14.90 18.91
N LYS A 389 -11.00 -15.74 18.53
CA LYS A 389 -10.83 -16.14 17.14
C LYS A 389 -12.07 -16.89 16.63
N ASN A 390 -12.54 -17.90 17.37
CA ASN A 390 -13.72 -18.68 16.99
C ASN A 390 -14.97 -17.79 16.90
N ILE A 391 -15.22 -16.94 17.90
CA ILE A 391 -16.33 -15.99 17.92
C ILE A 391 -16.31 -15.07 16.69
N ILE A 392 -15.14 -14.57 16.29
CA ILE A 392 -15.03 -13.72 15.10
C ILE A 392 -15.44 -14.48 13.84
N PHE A 393 -14.92 -15.70 13.64
CA PHE A 393 -15.28 -16.49 12.48
C PHE A 393 -16.74 -16.97 12.52
N GLU A 394 -17.25 -17.33 13.69
CA GLU A 394 -18.68 -17.65 13.89
C GLU A 394 -19.57 -16.47 13.50
N ILE A 395 -19.23 -15.23 13.89
CA ILE A 395 -19.99 -14.04 13.50
C ILE A 395 -19.88 -13.80 11.98
N ILE A 396 -18.69 -13.95 11.41
CA ILE A 396 -18.48 -13.80 9.96
C ILE A 396 -19.41 -14.75 9.20
N ASP A 397 -19.58 -15.97 9.70
CA ASP A 397 -20.36 -17.03 9.05
C ASP A 397 -21.86 -16.84 9.33
N GLU A 398 -22.25 -16.63 10.59
CA GLU A 398 -23.63 -16.39 11.05
C GLU A 398 -24.27 -15.18 10.33
N TYR A 399 -23.51 -14.10 10.13
CA TYR A 399 -23.99 -12.88 9.46
C TYR A 399 -23.66 -12.86 7.97
N ASN A 400 -23.09 -13.94 7.43
CA ASN A 400 -22.72 -14.08 6.02
C ASN A 400 -21.92 -12.87 5.49
N LEU A 401 -20.96 -12.38 6.28
CA LEU A 401 -20.23 -11.13 6.04
C LEU A 401 -19.29 -11.17 4.83
N ILE A 402 -19.17 -12.33 4.18
CA ILE A 402 -18.26 -12.56 3.05
C ILE A 402 -19.00 -13.20 1.88
N ASN A 403 -20.30 -13.48 2.02
CA ASN A 403 -21.08 -14.35 1.14
C ASN A 403 -20.40 -15.72 0.97
N GLU A 404 -20.74 -16.71 1.80
CA GLU A 404 -20.22 -18.08 1.64
C GLU A 404 -20.61 -18.70 0.29
N LEU A 405 -21.72 -18.27 -0.32
CA LEU A 405 -22.13 -18.65 -1.68
C LEU A 405 -21.20 -18.10 -2.79
N ASP A 406 -20.39 -17.06 -2.52
CA ASP A 406 -19.45 -16.52 -3.51
C ASP A 406 -18.09 -17.24 -3.50
N LEU A 407 -17.78 -17.97 -2.44
CA LEU A 407 -16.48 -18.62 -2.23
C LEU A 407 -16.29 -19.89 -3.07
N PHE A 408 -17.37 -20.63 -3.33
CA PHE A 408 -17.35 -21.89 -4.08
C PHE A 408 -18.21 -21.87 -5.33
N ASP A 409 -19.44 -21.36 -5.29
CA ASP A 409 -20.29 -21.33 -6.49
C ASP A 409 -19.92 -20.18 -7.45
N ASN A 410 -19.44 -19.03 -6.93
CA ASN A 410 -19.05 -17.87 -7.77
C ASN A 410 -17.54 -17.57 -7.85
N ASN A 411 -16.67 -18.20 -7.05
CA ASN A 411 -15.22 -18.01 -7.24
C ASN A 411 -14.77 -18.83 -8.44
N PHE A 412 -14.98 -18.22 -9.60
CA PHE A 412 -14.65 -18.72 -10.91
C PHE A 412 -13.25 -19.35 -10.98
N ILE A 413 -12.27 -18.77 -10.28
CA ILE A 413 -10.90 -19.28 -10.23
C ILE A 413 -10.84 -20.67 -9.59
N ILE A 414 -11.50 -20.86 -8.46
CA ILE A 414 -11.51 -22.12 -7.73
C ILE A 414 -12.22 -23.18 -8.57
N ASN A 415 -13.35 -22.83 -9.20
CA ASN A 415 -14.10 -23.77 -10.04
C ASN A 415 -13.30 -24.26 -11.26
N ILE A 416 -12.62 -23.36 -12.00
CA ILE A 416 -11.76 -23.82 -13.09
C ILE A 416 -10.64 -24.72 -12.55
N LEU A 417 -10.02 -24.34 -11.43
CA LEU A 417 -8.91 -25.11 -10.86
C LEU A 417 -9.37 -26.48 -10.37
N ALA A 418 -10.59 -26.60 -9.84
CA ALA A 418 -11.21 -27.85 -9.45
C ALA A 418 -11.49 -28.75 -10.67
N GLU A 419 -12.03 -28.18 -11.76
CA GLU A 419 -12.33 -28.92 -12.99
C GLU A 419 -11.06 -29.39 -13.73
N ASN A 420 -10.00 -28.58 -13.71
CA ASN A 420 -8.81 -28.81 -14.54
C ASN A 420 -7.62 -29.38 -13.75
N HIS A 421 -7.72 -29.47 -12.41
CA HIS A 421 -6.67 -29.76 -11.41
C HIS A 421 -5.44 -28.85 -11.44
N THR A 422 -4.96 -28.44 -12.62
CA THR A 422 -3.83 -27.54 -12.83
C THR A 422 -4.04 -26.73 -14.08
N ILE A 423 -3.99 -25.40 -13.97
CA ILE A 423 -4.05 -24.51 -15.12
C ILE A 423 -2.63 -24.09 -15.50
N LYS A 424 -2.22 -24.45 -16.72
CA LYS A 424 -0.88 -24.21 -17.23
C LYS A 424 -0.77 -22.84 -17.89
N GLY A 425 -0.14 -21.88 -17.22
CA GLY A 425 0.07 -20.53 -17.73
C GLY A 425 -1.07 -19.56 -17.43
N TYR A 426 -0.70 -18.29 -17.19
CA TYR A 426 -1.65 -17.21 -16.94
C TYR A 426 -2.54 -16.90 -18.16
N SER A 427 -2.04 -17.07 -19.39
CA SER A 427 -2.84 -16.84 -20.60
C SER A 427 -4.00 -17.84 -20.72
N THR A 428 -3.78 -19.09 -20.35
CA THR A 428 -4.83 -20.12 -20.30
C THR A 428 -5.85 -19.76 -19.23
N PHE A 429 -5.38 -19.36 -18.05
CA PHE A 429 -6.20 -18.87 -16.95
C PHE A 429 -7.10 -17.68 -17.37
N MET A 430 -6.52 -16.73 -18.10
CA MET A 430 -7.20 -15.57 -18.68
C MET A 430 -8.21 -15.95 -19.76
N ALA A 431 -7.93 -16.95 -20.60
CA ALA A 431 -8.85 -17.41 -21.64
C ALA A 431 -10.12 -17.99 -21.03
N HIS A 432 -9.98 -18.84 -19.99
CA HIS A 432 -11.15 -19.31 -19.24
C HIS A 432 -11.93 -18.13 -18.64
N ALA A 433 -11.25 -17.15 -18.02
CA ALA A 433 -11.89 -15.98 -17.41
C ALA A 433 -12.68 -15.11 -18.38
N LYS A 434 -12.12 -14.84 -19.56
CA LYS A 434 -12.80 -14.09 -20.61
C LYS A 434 -14.06 -14.79 -21.09
N ASN A 435 -14.03 -16.12 -21.22
CA ASN A 435 -15.21 -16.90 -21.63
C ASN A 435 -16.39 -16.80 -20.65
N LYS A 436 -16.14 -16.41 -19.39
CA LYS A 436 -17.18 -16.18 -18.36
C LYS A 436 -17.43 -14.71 -18.06
N GLY A 437 -16.91 -13.78 -18.87
CA GLY A 437 -17.21 -12.35 -18.78
C GLY A 437 -16.41 -11.57 -17.73
N PHE A 438 -15.36 -12.15 -17.14
CA PHE A 438 -14.53 -11.44 -16.15
C PHE A 438 -13.47 -10.55 -16.81
N SER A 439 -13.22 -9.38 -16.20
CA SER A 439 -12.10 -8.52 -16.59
C SER A 439 -10.77 -9.03 -16.05
N GLU A 440 -9.68 -8.72 -16.75
CA GLU A 440 -8.31 -9.10 -16.35
C GLU A 440 -7.91 -8.57 -14.97
N ASN A 441 -8.30 -7.34 -14.64
CA ASN A 441 -7.97 -6.72 -13.37
C ASN A 441 -8.65 -7.41 -12.19
N ILE A 442 -9.93 -7.78 -12.35
CA ILE A 442 -10.69 -8.51 -11.32
C ILE A 442 -10.03 -9.88 -11.10
N LEU A 443 -9.73 -10.59 -12.20
CA LEU A 443 -9.08 -11.90 -12.12
C LEU A 443 -7.70 -11.83 -11.45
N ALA A 444 -6.88 -10.85 -11.82
CA ALA A 444 -5.55 -10.67 -11.24
C ALA A 444 -5.61 -10.40 -9.73
N THR A 445 -6.55 -9.54 -9.32
CA THR A 445 -6.77 -9.20 -7.91
C THR A 445 -7.22 -10.41 -7.11
N GLU A 446 -8.19 -11.16 -7.64
CA GLU A 446 -8.73 -12.33 -6.96
C GLU A 446 -7.72 -13.49 -6.87
N LEU A 447 -6.99 -13.75 -7.96
CA LEU A 447 -5.90 -14.71 -7.97
C LEU A 447 -4.82 -14.35 -6.94
N GLN A 448 -4.50 -13.05 -6.79
CA GLN A 448 -3.53 -12.60 -5.80
C GLN A 448 -4.00 -12.90 -4.37
N LYS A 449 -5.29 -12.67 -4.06
CA LYS A 449 -5.86 -13.02 -2.75
C LYS A 449 -5.78 -14.51 -2.47
N LEU A 450 -6.12 -15.35 -3.45
CA LEU A 450 -6.06 -16.82 -3.33
C LEU A 450 -4.62 -17.34 -3.16
N LEU A 451 -3.65 -16.76 -3.87
CA LEU A 451 -2.23 -17.06 -3.69
C LEU A 451 -1.72 -16.61 -2.31
N PHE A 452 -2.21 -15.47 -1.82
CA PHE A 452 -1.86 -14.96 -0.50
C PHE A 452 -2.47 -15.81 0.62
N SER A 453 -3.75 -16.18 0.53
CA SER A 453 -4.38 -17.05 1.51
C SER A 453 -3.75 -18.44 1.54
N GLY A 454 -3.21 -18.91 0.41
CA GLY A 454 -2.63 -20.24 0.28
C GLY A 454 -3.63 -21.29 -0.20
N ILE A 455 -4.83 -20.88 -0.62
CA ILE A 455 -5.82 -21.74 -1.29
C ILE A 455 -5.28 -22.19 -2.66
N VAL A 456 -4.60 -21.27 -3.37
CA VAL A 456 -3.95 -21.56 -4.66
C VAL A 456 -2.43 -21.49 -4.49
N LYS A 457 -1.72 -22.41 -5.14
CA LYS A 457 -0.26 -22.39 -5.27
C LYS A 457 0.14 -22.07 -6.70
N LYS A 458 1.20 -21.26 -6.84
CA LYS A 458 1.83 -20.95 -8.12
C LYS A 458 3.16 -21.67 -8.23
N ASN A 459 3.30 -22.52 -9.23
CA ASN A 459 4.56 -23.17 -9.61
C ASN A 459 5.14 -22.47 -10.83
N THR A 460 6.47 -22.31 -10.86
CA THR A 460 7.17 -21.69 -11.98
C THR A 460 7.87 -22.79 -12.77
N VAL A 461 7.58 -22.88 -14.07
CA VAL A 461 8.14 -23.88 -14.99
C VAL A 461 8.94 -23.16 -16.06
N GLN A 462 10.21 -23.54 -16.22
CA GLN A 462 11.09 -22.99 -17.27
C GLN A 462 10.87 -23.77 -18.58
N MET A 463 10.58 -23.05 -19.66
CA MET A 463 10.35 -23.61 -20.99
C MET A 463 11.16 -22.83 -22.04
N GLY A 464 12.31 -23.35 -22.45
CA GLY A 464 13.09 -22.79 -23.56
C GLY A 464 13.50 -21.32 -23.37
N GLY A 465 13.81 -20.90 -22.14
CA GLY A 465 14.15 -19.50 -21.80
C GLY A 465 12.95 -18.60 -21.49
N ILE A 466 11.72 -19.11 -21.62
CA ILE A 466 10.47 -18.43 -21.20
C ILE A 466 9.93 -19.10 -19.94
N TYR A 467 9.29 -18.33 -19.06
CA TYR A 467 8.68 -18.84 -17.83
C TYR A 467 7.17 -19.01 -18.00
N ARG A 468 6.68 -20.19 -17.62
CA ARG A 468 5.24 -20.47 -17.48
C ARG A 468 4.89 -20.58 -16.00
N TYR A 469 3.80 -19.94 -15.58
CA TYR A 469 3.27 -20.06 -14.23
C TYR A 469 2.06 -20.99 -14.22
N ASP A 470 2.18 -22.10 -13.50
CA ASP A 470 1.13 -23.09 -13.35
C ASP A 470 0.43 -22.88 -12.00
N TYR A 471 -0.90 -22.92 -12.01
CA TYR A 471 -1.74 -22.66 -10.85
C TYR A 471 -2.45 -23.95 -10.44
N ILE A 472 -2.41 -24.26 -9.14
CA ILE A 472 -2.91 -25.51 -8.57
C ILE A 472 -3.69 -25.19 -7.29
N LEU A 473 -4.83 -25.84 -7.09
CA LEU A 473 -5.56 -25.81 -5.83
C LEU A 473 -4.82 -26.66 -4.78
N VAL A 474 -4.59 -26.11 -3.59
CA VAL A 474 -3.78 -26.80 -2.57
C VAL A 474 -4.56 -27.90 -1.86
N ASP A 475 -5.87 -27.76 -1.69
CA ASP A 475 -6.73 -28.71 -1.00
C ASP A 475 -8.14 -28.70 -1.61
N GLU A 476 -8.55 -29.82 -2.22
CA GLU A 476 -9.88 -30.00 -2.83
C GLU A 476 -10.99 -30.14 -1.78
N SER A 477 -10.66 -30.49 -0.53
CA SER A 477 -11.64 -30.58 0.56
C SER A 477 -12.13 -29.21 1.03
N ILE A 478 -11.36 -28.16 0.74
CA ILE A 478 -11.79 -26.77 0.95
C ILE A 478 -13.06 -26.48 0.13
N ILE A 479 -13.30 -27.14 -1.01
CA ILE A 479 -14.49 -26.94 -1.85
C ILE A 479 -15.75 -27.64 -1.29
N LYS A 480 -15.58 -28.63 -0.42
CA LYS A 480 -16.66 -29.56 -0.02
C LYS A 480 -17.25 -29.28 1.37
N ASN A 481 -16.65 -28.38 2.14
CA ASN A 481 -17.07 -27.96 3.48
C ASN A 481 -17.25 -26.46 3.51
#